data_AF-A0A521SH02-F1
#
_entry.id   AF-A0A521SH02-F1
#
_cell.length_a   1.000
_cell.length_b   1.000
_cell.length_c   1.000
_cell.angle_alpha   90.00
_cell.angle_beta   90.00
_cell.angle_gamma   90.00
#
_symmetry.space_group_name_H-M   'P 1'
#
loop_
_entity.id
_entity.type
_entity.pdbx_description
1 polymer ?
#
loop_
_entity_poly.entity_id
_entity_poly.type
_entity_poly.pdbx_seq_one_letter_code
_entity_poly.pdbx_strand_id
1 'polypeptide(L)'
;MSDRSLSQTTVSFPEVPDLEAPGISIAAIAYGREDGQRSIAVRGVFRYPLEALDGPTEAFRKIAILLVSGSRHLPFAFSAGKDKIVFEDDVRRIGDDVAGVFEFDAFEESGAPPAPGEYFLSAMIGLYVSEVRRIAL
;
A
#
# COMPACT_ATOMS: atom_id res chain seq x y z
N MET A 1 18.38 -16.60 -11.80
CA MET A 1 17.10 -16.14 -11.21
C MET A 1 17.43 -14.85 -10.49
N SER A 2 16.95 -13.72 -11.00
CA SER A 2 17.40 -12.41 -10.56
C SER A 2 16.58 -11.97 -9.35
N ASP A 3 17.24 -11.83 -8.20
CA ASP A 3 16.78 -10.98 -7.09
C ASP A 3 16.55 -9.57 -7.62
N ARG A 4 15.30 -9.21 -7.89
CA ARG A 4 14.90 -7.81 -8.05
C ARG A 4 14.66 -7.25 -6.66
N SER A 5 15.76 -7.11 -5.91
CA SER A 5 15.82 -6.16 -4.82
C SER A 5 15.50 -4.80 -5.42
N LEU A 6 14.48 -4.13 -4.87
CA LEU A 6 14.12 -2.75 -5.16
C LEU A 6 15.42 -1.97 -5.37
N SER A 7 15.64 -1.40 -6.56
CA SER A 7 16.70 -0.42 -6.73
C SER A 7 16.41 0.70 -5.73
N GLN A 8 17.14 0.66 -4.62
CA GLN A 8 16.82 1.37 -3.38
C GLN A 8 17.05 2.87 -3.60
N THR A 9 16.11 3.54 -4.26
CA THR A 9 15.85 4.92 -3.88
C THR A 9 15.25 4.83 -2.49
N THR A 10 16.06 5.10 -1.45
CA THR A 10 15.58 5.13 -0.07
C THR A 10 14.58 6.27 0.05
N VAL A 11 13.30 5.97 -0.20
CA VAL A 11 12.25 6.97 -0.09
C VAL A 11 11.86 7.08 1.37
N SER A 12 12.11 8.24 1.97
CA SER A 12 11.76 8.50 3.36
C SER A 12 10.27 8.77 3.46
N PHE A 13 9.54 7.83 4.05
CA PHE A 13 8.12 8.01 4.32
C PHE A 13 7.90 8.94 5.51
N PRO A 14 6.82 9.74 5.51
CA PRO A 14 6.29 10.27 6.75
C PRO A 14 5.99 9.12 7.72
N GLU A 15 6.11 9.39 9.02
CA GLU A 15 5.73 8.43 10.05
C GLU A 15 4.26 8.04 9.87
N VAL A 16 4.01 6.73 9.73
CA VAL A 16 2.66 6.19 9.73
C VAL A 16 2.36 5.81 11.19
N PRO A 17 1.37 6.43 11.83
CA PRO A 17 1.11 6.19 13.25
C PRO A 17 0.66 4.75 13.48
N ASP A 18 1.15 4.14 14.56
CA ASP A 18 0.59 2.88 15.05
C ASP A 18 -0.91 3.02 15.34
N LEU A 19 -1.67 1.97 15.07
CA LEU A 19 -3.12 1.98 15.22
C LEU A 19 -3.54 1.43 16.59
N GLU A 20 -4.19 2.29 17.38
CA GLU A 20 -4.79 1.90 18.67
C GLU A 20 -6.07 1.06 18.51
N ALA A 21 -6.75 1.18 17.36
CA ALA A 21 -7.98 0.46 17.03
C ALA A 21 -7.90 -0.21 15.65
N PRO A 22 -8.77 -1.19 15.33
CA PRO A 22 -8.83 -1.78 14.00
C PRO A 22 -9.01 -0.74 12.88
N GLY A 23 -8.24 -0.88 11.81
CA GLY A 23 -8.22 0.06 10.71
C GLY A 23 -6.99 -0.10 9.81
N ILE A 24 -6.84 0.86 8.91
CA ILE A 24 -5.71 0.95 8.01
C ILE A 24 -5.34 2.43 7.83
N SER A 25 -4.05 2.74 7.91
CA SER A 25 -3.53 4.08 7.63
C SER A 25 -2.41 3.98 6.60
N ILE A 26 -2.32 5.01 5.76
CA ILE A 26 -1.33 5.07 4.70
C ILE A 26 -0.63 6.43 4.66
N ALA A 27 0.64 6.36 4.29
CA ALA A 27 1.42 7.45 3.74
C ALA A 27 1.76 7.15 2.29
N ALA A 28 1.81 8.18 1.46
CA ALA A 28 2.23 8.06 0.08
C ALA A 28 3.15 9.22 -0.28
N ILE A 29 4.08 8.98 -1.19
CA ILE A 29 5.05 9.97 -1.64
C ILE A 29 5.33 9.77 -3.13
N ALA A 30 5.33 10.86 -3.88
CA ALA A 30 5.81 10.86 -5.24
C ALA A 30 7.34 10.86 -5.24
N TYR A 31 7.95 10.05 -6.10
CA TYR A 31 9.41 9.96 -6.20
C TYR A 31 9.86 9.69 -7.64
N GLY A 32 11.13 9.97 -7.93
CA GLY A 32 11.76 9.63 -9.20
C GLY A 32 12.40 8.24 -9.14
N ARG A 33 12.20 7.44 -10.19
CA ARG A 33 12.83 6.14 -10.38
C ARG A 33 14.15 6.29 -11.16
N GLU A 34 15.02 5.30 -11.02
CA GLU A 34 16.33 5.27 -11.71
C GLU A 34 16.21 5.24 -13.25
N ASP A 35 15.10 4.72 -13.77
CA ASP A 35 14.78 4.71 -15.21
C ASP A 35 14.30 6.08 -15.73
N GLY A 36 14.31 7.12 -14.88
CA GLY A 36 13.88 8.47 -15.21
C GLY A 36 12.36 8.69 -15.15
N GLN A 37 11.57 7.66 -14.82
CA GLN A 37 10.14 7.79 -14.60
C GLN A 37 9.84 8.35 -13.21
N ARG A 38 8.63 8.88 -13.01
CA ARG A 38 8.10 9.15 -11.66
C ARG A 38 7.26 7.97 -11.20
N SER A 39 7.05 7.83 -9.90
CA SER A 39 6.07 6.90 -9.34
C SER A 39 5.55 7.38 -7.99
N ILE A 40 4.61 6.64 -7.42
CA ILE A 40 4.13 6.83 -6.05
C ILE A 40 4.52 5.60 -5.24
N ALA A 41 5.34 5.81 -4.22
CA ALA A 41 5.58 4.81 -3.19
C ALA A 41 4.48 4.96 -2.13
N VAL A 42 3.88 3.85 -1.72
CA VAL A 42 2.84 3.79 -0.70
C VAL A 42 3.33 2.92 0.43
N ARG A 43 3.23 3.43 1.65
CA ARG A 43 3.47 2.68 2.89
C ARG A 43 2.21 2.74 3.74
N GLY A 44 1.87 1.66 4.41
CA GLY A 44 0.79 1.68 5.37
C GLY A 44 1.01 0.74 6.53
N VAL A 45 0.14 0.91 7.52
CA VAL A 45 0.00 0.00 8.65
C VAL A 45 -1.46 -0.42 8.74
N PHE A 46 -1.70 -1.63 9.18
CA PHE A 46 -3.05 -2.14 9.41
C PHE A 46 -3.14 -2.81 10.76
N ARG A 47 -4.37 -2.82 11.28
CA ARG A 47 -4.78 -3.59 12.44
C ARG A 47 -6.16 -4.16 12.15
N TYR A 48 -6.34 -5.46 12.28
CA TYR A 48 -7.53 -6.14 11.82
C TYR A 48 -7.97 -7.20 12.85
N PRO A 49 -9.26 -7.31 13.20
CA PRO A 49 -9.72 -8.28 14.19
C PRO A 49 -9.51 -9.71 13.67
N LEU A 50 -9.01 -10.59 14.54
CA LEU A 50 -8.77 -11.99 14.20
C LEU A 50 -10.06 -12.72 13.81
N GLU A 51 -11.18 -12.35 14.43
CA GLU A 51 -12.51 -12.91 14.15
C GLU A 51 -13.05 -12.55 12.76
N ALA A 52 -12.60 -11.44 12.18
CA ALA A 52 -13.00 -11.02 10.84
C ALA A 52 -12.19 -11.75 9.74
N LEU A 53 -11.33 -12.70 10.13
CA LEU A 53 -10.57 -13.58 9.25
C LEU A 53 -11.34 -14.88 9.05
N ASP A 54 -12.27 -14.89 8.10
CA ASP A 54 -12.85 -16.14 7.65
C ASP A 54 -11.85 -16.90 6.77
N GLY A 55 -11.12 -17.84 7.37
CA GLY A 55 -10.29 -18.81 6.65
C GLY A 55 -8.82 -18.83 7.05
N PRO A 56 -7.98 -19.62 6.35
CA PRO A 56 -6.53 -19.60 6.57
C PRO A 56 -6.01 -18.17 6.42
N THR A 57 -4.86 -17.88 7.03
CA THR A 57 -4.08 -16.62 7.05
C THR A 57 -3.84 -15.96 5.67
N GLU A 58 -4.44 -16.49 4.60
CA GLU A 58 -4.46 -15.97 3.24
C GLU A 58 -5.28 -14.71 3.05
N ALA A 59 -6.26 -14.41 3.91
CA ALA A 59 -7.02 -13.15 3.84
C ALA A 59 -6.13 -11.90 3.99
N PHE A 60 -5.03 -12.01 4.76
CA PHE A 60 -4.00 -10.97 4.87
C PHE A 60 -3.19 -10.74 3.59
N ARG A 61 -3.29 -11.65 2.60
CA ARG A 61 -2.44 -11.65 1.40
C ARG A 61 -2.97 -10.78 0.28
N LYS A 62 -4.04 -10.01 0.51
CA LYS A 62 -4.65 -9.13 -0.50
C LYS A 62 -5.09 -7.81 0.14
N ILE A 63 -4.21 -6.82 0.08
CA ILE A 63 -4.54 -5.42 0.31
C ILE A 63 -4.88 -4.84 -1.07
N ALA A 64 -6.10 -4.33 -1.23
CA ALA A 64 -6.48 -3.61 -2.43
C ALA A 64 -6.26 -2.11 -2.22
N ILE A 65 -5.68 -1.46 -3.22
CA ILE A 65 -5.34 -0.05 -3.20
C ILE A 65 -6.04 0.58 -4.39
N LEU A 66 -6.88 1.55 -4.13
CA LEU A 66 -7.55 2.32 -5.17
C LEU A 66 -6.77 3.61 -5.40
N LEU A 67 -6.35 3.81 -6.64
CA LEU A 67 -5.71 5.04 -7.11
C LEU A 67 -6.62 5.73 -8.13
N VAL A 68 -7.04 6.95 -7.83
CA VAL A 68 -7.85 7.76 -8.75
C VAL A 68 -7.08 9.02 -9.12
N SER A 69 -6.87 9.25 -10.42
CA SER A 69 -6.28 10.50 -10.90
C SER A 69 -7.34 11.61 -10.91
N GLY A 70 -7.01 12.79 -10.38
CA GLY A 70 -7.88 13.97 -10.43
C GLY A 70 -8.01 14.58 -11.82
N SER A 71 -7.00 14.41 -12.69
CA SER A 71 -6.99 14.93 -14.06
C SER A 71 -7.57 13.94 -15.09
N ARG A 72 -7.81 12.69 -14.70
CA ARG A 72 -8.38 11.64 -15.55
C ARG A 72 -9.34 10.77 -14.74
N HIS A 73 -10.59 10.64 -15.17
CA HIS A 73 -11.60 9.75 -14.54
C HIS A 73 -11.33 8.24 -14.75
N LEU A 74 -10.07 7.81 -14.81
CA LEU A 74 -9.70 6.41 -14.92
C LEU A 74 -9.26 5.92 -13.53
N PRO A 75 -10.12 5.20 -12.80
CA PRO A 75 -9.71 4.55 -11.57
C PRO A 75 -8.78 3.38 -11.90
N PHE A 76 -7.59 3.39 -11.32
CA PHE A 76 -6.72 2.22 -11.32
C PHE A 76 -6.88 1.53 -9.97
N ALA A 77 -7.39 0.31 -9.97
CA ALA A 77 -7.42 -0.54 -8.78
C ALA A 77 -6.21 -1.47 -8.83
N PHE A 78 -5.34 -1.37 -7.85
CA PHE A 78 -4.18 -2.23 -7.67
C PHE A 78 -4.48 -3.21 -6.55
N SER A 79 -3.99 -4.44 -6.68
CA SER A 79 -3.91 -5.36 -5.56
C SER A 79 -2.43 -5.56 -5.27
N ALA A 80 -2.00 -5.26 -4.06
CA ALA A 80 -0.69 -5.73 -3.61
C ALA A 80 -0.79 -7.26 -3.45
N GLY A 81 0.08 -8.00 -4.14
CA GLY A 81 0.25 -9.44 -3.95
C GLY A 81 0.92 -9.76 -2.62
N LYS A 82 0.87 -11.03 -2.19
CA LYS A 82 1.50 -11.54 -0.94
C LYS A 82 2.97 -11.13 -0.82
N ASP A 83 3.69 -11.07 -1.92
CA ASP A 83 5.10 -10.73 -2.05
C ASP A 83 5.41 -9.24 -1.81
N LYS A 84 4.39 -8.38 -1.83
CA LYS A 84 4.49 -6.93 -1.57
C LYS A 84 3.81 -6.50 -0.26
N ILE A 85 2.98 -7.38 0.29
CA ILE A 85 2.48 -7.29 1.66
C ILE A 85 3.51 -8.01 2.52
N VAL A 86 4.49 -7.23 2.97
CA VAL A 86 5.55 -7.46 3.97
C VAL A 86 5.73 -8.87 4.50
N PHE A 87 7.02 -9.24 4.53
CA PHE A 87 7.63 -10.39 5.17
C PHE A 87 6.83 -10.94 6.35
N GLU A 88 6.65 -12.27 6.39
CA GLU A 88 5.84 -12.96 7.41
C GLU A 88 6.23 -12.58 8.85
N ASP A 89 7.44 -12.06 9.09
CA ASP A 89 7.96 -11.59 10.37
C ASP A 89 7.37 -10.24 10.85
N ASP A 90 6.89 -9.38 9.94
CA ASP A 90 6.35 -8.06 10.28
C ASP A 90 4.85 -8.09 10.59
N VAL A 91 4.19 -9.24 10.36
CA VAL A 91 2.81 -9.49 10.77
C VAL A 91 2.83 -10.13 12.16
N ARG A 92 2.23 -9.44 13.12
CA ARG A 92 2.19 -9.88 14.52
C ARG A 92 0.76 -9.95 15.04
N ARG A 93 0.51 -10.95 15.87
CA ARG A 93 -0.73 -11.04 16.67
C ARG A 93 -0.60 -10.13 17.90
N ILE A 94 -1.60 -9.29 18.13
CA ILE A 94 -1.69 -8.38 19.28
C ILE A 94 -3.05 -8.60 19.94
N GLY A 95 -3.09 -9.44 20.98
CA GLY A 95 -4.35 -9.86 21.60
C GLY A 95 -5.26 -10.58 20.60
N ASP A 96 -6.42 -9.98 20.34
CA ASP A 96 -7.44 -10.46 19.40
C ASP A 96 -7.34 -9.82 18.01
N ASP A 97 -6.28 -9.04 17.76
CA ASP A 97 -6.01 -8.41 16.47
C ASP A 97 -4.77 -9.01 15.80
N VAL A 98 -4.68 -8.80 14.49
CA VAL A 98 -3.46 -8.94 13.70
C VAL A 98 -3.09 -7.58 13.14
N ALA A 99 -1.82 -7.21 13.32
CA ALA A 99 -1.28 -5.96 12.84
C ALA A 99 -0.02 -6.20 12.00
N GLY A 100 0.22 -5.32 11.04
CA GLY A 100 1.40 -5.37 10.20
C GLY A 100 1.59 -4.08 9.42
N VAL A 101 2.70 -4.03 8.69
CA VAL A 101 3.04 -2.92 7.79
C VAL A 101 2.91 -3.38 6.34
N PHE A 102 2.90 -2.45 5.37
CA PHE A 102 2.99 -2.72 3.92
C PHE A 102 3.65 -1.59 3.15
N GLU A 103 4.34 -1.95 2.07
CA GLU A 103 5.02 -1.00 1.19
C GLU A 103 5.06 -1.52 -0.24
N PHE A 104 4.72 -0.67 -1.21
CA PHE A 104 4.82 -1.00 -2.64
C PHE A 104 4.88 0.26 -3.52
N ASP A 105 5.27 0.06 -4.78
CA ASP A 105 5.19 1.06 -5.85
C ASP A 105 3.86 0.92 -6.61
N ALA A 106 3.05 1.98 -6.66
CA ALA A 106 1.71 1.96 -7.25
C ALA A 106 1.68 1.77 -8.77
N PHE A 107 2.73 2.18 -9.50
CA PHE A 107 2.75 2.12 -10.97
C PHE A 107 3.60 0.98 -11.52
N GLU A 108 4.44 0.36 -10.70
CA GLU A 108 5.23 -0.83 -11.08
C GLU A 108 4.34 -1.94 -11.66
N GLU A 109 3.17 -2.19 -11.04
CA GLU A 109 2.21 -3.21 -11.48
C GLU A 109 1.39 -2.80 -12.72
N SER A 110 1.21 -1.49 -12.93
CA SER A 110 0.36 -0.99 -14.01
C SER A 110 1.00 -1.17 -15.40
N GLY A 111 2.33 -1.26 -15.44
CA GLY A 111 3.12 -1.16 -16.67
C GLY A 111 2.97 0.19 -17.41
N ALA A 112 2.17 1.10 -16.88
CA ALA A 112 1.86 2.40 -17.44
C ALA A 112 2.66 3.48 -16.70
N PRO A 113 3.38 4.35 -17.42
CA PRO A 113 4.03 5.48 -16.79
C PRO A 113 2.96 6.40 -16.18
N PRO A 114 3.15 6.91 -14.94
CA PRO A 114 2.23 7.87 -14.37
C PRO A 114 2.17 9.15 -15.22
N ALA A 115 0.98 9.71 -15.33
CA ALA A 115 0.81 11.03 -15.92
C ALA A 115 1.04 12.11 -14.85
N PRO A 116 1.54 13.30 -15.22
CA PRO A 116 1.57 14.43 -14.30
C PRO A 116 0.16 14.79 -13.81
N GLY A 117 0.03 15.12 -12.54
CA GLY A 117 -1.25 15.55 -11.97
C GLY A 117 -1.48 15.14 -10.53
N GLU A 118 -2.72 15.31 -10.09
CA GLU A 118 -3.15 14.95 -8.74
C GLU A 118 -3.70 13.53 -8.70
N TYR A 119 -3.41 12.84 -7.61
CA TYR A 119 -3.83 11.48 -7.35
C TYR A 119 -4.44 11.40 -5.96
N PHE A 120 -5.52 10.63 -5.85
CA PHE A 120 -6.22 10.33 -4.62
C PHE A 120 -6.09 8.83 -4.36
N LEU A 121 -5.58 8.48 -3.18
CA LEU A 121 -5.28 7.10 -2.79
C LEU A 121 -6.11 6.70 -1.59
N SER A 122 -6.64 5.48 -1.61
CA SER A 122 -7.12 4.80 -0.42
C SER A 122 -6.71 3.33 -0.43
N ALA A 123 -6.52 2.77 0.76
CA ALA A 123 -6.25 1.36 0.96
C ALA A 123 -7.45 0.67 1.61
N MET A 124 -7.67 -0.59 1.26
CA MET A 124 -8.73 -1.39 1.85
C MET A 124 -8.28 -2.83 2.16
N ILE A 125 -8.75 -3.34 3.30
CA ILE A 125 -8.66 -4.74 3.72
C ILE A 125 -10.03 -5.13 4.28
N GLY A 126 -10.73 -6.04 3.59
CA GLY A 126 -12.10 -6.40 3.95
C GLY A 126 -13.01 -5.15 3.94
N LEU A 127 -13.59 -4.83 5.09
CA LEU A 127 -14.46 -3.67 5.29
C LEU A 127 -13.73 -2.40 5.77
N TYR A 128 -12.44 -2.49 6.11
CA TYR A 128 -11.68 -1.35 6.60
C TYR A 128 -11.08 -0.59 5.43
N VAL A 129 -11.24 0.74 5.44
CA VAL A 129 -10.77 1.65 4.40
C VAL A 129 -9.98 2.77 5.06
N SER A 130 -8.85 3.15 4.46
CA SER A 130 -8.04 4.27 4.95
C SER A 130 -8.74 5.60 4.67
N GLU A 131 -8.23 6.65 5.29
CA GLU A 131 -8.44 8.01 4.79
C GLU A 131 -7.97 8.15 3.32
N VAL A 132 -8.55 9.13 2.61
CA VAL A 132 -8.10 9.47 1.26
C VAL A 132 -6.88 10.37 1.35
N ARG A 133 -5.78 9.95 0.73
CA ARG A 133 -4.55 10.75 0.62
C ARG A 133 -4.45 11.41 -0.75
N ARG A 134 -4.13 12.70 -0.78
CA ARG A 134 -3.84 13.45 -2.02
C ARG A 134 -2.34 13.52 -2.24
N ILE A 135 -1.89 13.18 -3.45
CA ILE A 135 -0.49 13.23 -3.88
C ILE A 135 -0.42 13.94 -5.23
N ALA A 136 0.59 14.79 -5.42
CA ALA A 136 0.88 15.44 -6.69
C ALA A 136 2.13 14.80 -7.33
N LEU A 137 2.02 14.45 -8.60
CA LEU A 137 3.04 13.83 -9.44
C LEU A 137 3.52 14.76 -10.55
#